data_AF-A0A3D0XHC6-F1
#
_entry.id   AF-A0A3D0XHC6-F1
#
_cell.length_a   1.000
_cell.length_b   1.000
_cell.length_c   1.000
_cell.angle_alpha   90.00
_cell.angle_beta   90.00
_cell.angle_gamma   90.00
#
_symmetry.space_group_name_H-M   'P 1'
#
loop_
_entity.id
_entity.type
_entity.pdbx_description
1 polymer ?
#
loop_
_entity_poly.entity_id
_entity_poly.type
_entity_poly.pdbx_seq_one_letter_code
_entity_poly.pdbx_strand_id
1 'polypeptide(L)'
;MAFSFIDVLVQRLLGGFLWILRHRQDKALDQRSLVHGRSVLAEGMEGVFWVSWIAVVGFSTQAAEHASVEAQQGMKQVEVPVGYELQLAAAEPNVLNMIALSVDVDGRIYLAETDRYQDAVFDVVTLRPDWLPADLSFRQVRDRTDFLKQQFRDDLGRLGRGSERLRRLEDRDGDGWFEVNDILAQEFRSIPTGPAAGVLAHRGQVWFQCLPTLWRIEPSESGNHANDIEALLDGFGVHVGVSGHDLHGITWGPEGRLYFTIGDRGMHVTQQGFVHAYPDTGCVLRCEPD
;
A
#
# COMPACT_ATOMS: atom_id res chain seq x y z
N MET A 1 0.12 -10.03 -28.92
CA MET A 1 -0.67 -10.97 -28.12
C MET A 1 -1.32 -10.16 -27.02
N ALA A 2 -2.63 -10.26 -26.86
CA ALA A 2 -3.44 -9.28 -26.15
C ALA A 2 -3.78 -9.77 -24.74
N PHE A 3 -3.66 -8.82 -23.80
CA PHE A 3 -3.94 -8.87 -22.37
C PHE A 3 -5.22 -9.63 -22.01
N SER A 4 -5.12 -10.64 -21.14
CA SER A 4 -6.25 -11.10 -20.33
C SER A 4 -6.39 -10.14 -19.15
N PHE A 5 -7.59 -9.60 -18.96
CA PHE A 5 -7.90 -8.75 -17.81
C PHE A 5 -7.78 -9.60 -16.53
N ILE A 6 -6.88 -9.19 -15.63
CA ILE A 6 -6.85 -9.65 -14.24
C ILE A 6 -7.72 -8.66 -13.48
N ASP A 7 -8.95 -9.05 -13.15
CA ASP A 7 -9.76 -8.31 -12.18
C ASP A 7 -9.31 -8.78 -10.78
N VAL A 8 -8.47 -7.99 -10.12
CA VAL A 8 -7.99 -8.28 -8.75
C VAL A 8 -8.98 -7.68 -7.75
N LEU A 9 -9.69 -8.49 -6.97
CA LEU A 9 -10.21 -8.03 -5.67
C LEU A 9 -10.75 -9.17 -4.78
N VAL A 10 -10.05 -9.49 -3.69
CA VAL A 10 -10.59 -9.54 -2.31
C VAL A 10 -9.40 -9.39 -1.36
N GLN A 11 -9.42 -8.37 -0.51
CA GLN A 11 -8.44 -8.13 0.55
C GLN A 11 -9.14 -8.28 1.90
N ARG A 12 -8.59 -9.10 2.80
CA ARG A 12 -9.01 -9.10 4.21
C ARG A 12 -8.04 -8.23 4.99
N LEU A 13 -8.58 -7.22 5.69
CA LEU A 13 -7.83 -6.17 6.38
C LEU A 13 -6.84 -6.63 7.48
N LEU A 14 -6.72 -7.93 7.76
CA LEU A 14 -5.86 -8.47 8.83
C LEU A 14 -5.19 -9.82 8.46
N GLY A 15 -5.14 -10.18 7.18
CA GLY A 15 -4.43 -11.38 6.69
C GLY A 15 -3.92 -11.19 5.25
N GLY A 16 -2.72 -11.68 4.96
CA GLY A 16 -2.05 -11.46 3.68
C GLY A 16 -2.37 -12.53 2.64
N PHE A 17 -3.35 -12.30 1.77
CA PHE A 17 -3.54 -13.11 0.57
C PHE A 17 -4.10 -12.28 -0.59
N LEU A 18 -3.84 -12.78 -1.80
CA LEU A 18 -4.24 -12.19 -3.07
C LEU A 18 -5.01 -13.25 -3.86
N TRP A 19 -6.28 -12.97 -4.15
CA TRP A 19 -7.05 -13.72 -5.13
C TRP A 19 -7.10 -12.98 -6.46
N ILE A 20 -7.04 -13.74 -7.55
CA ILE A 20 -7.24 -13.25 -8.91
C ILE A 20 -8.57 -13.80 -9.42
N LEU A 21 -9.39 -12.91 -9.99
CA LEU A 21 -10.54 -13.29 -10.79
C LEU A 21 -10.11 -13.31 -12.27
N ARG A 22 -10.27 -14.45 -12.94
CA ARG A 22 -9.96 -14.62 -14.37
C ARG A 22 -11.24 -14.90 -15.14
N HIS A 23 -11.40 -14.29 -16.31
CA HIS A 23 -12.43 -14.72 -17.25
C HIS A 23 -12.03 -16.09 -17.81
N ARG A 24 -12.94 -17.07 -17.76
CA ARG A 24 -12.82 -18.35 -18.45
C ARG A 24 -12.85 -18.07 -19.94
N GLN A 25 -11.68 -17.84 -20.53
CA GLN A 25 -11.57 -17.82 -21.98
C GLN A 25 -11.80 -19.26 -22.47
N ASP A 26 -12.99 -19.54 -23.00
CA ASP A 26 -13.06 -20.48 -24.11
C ASP A 26 -12.06 -19.96 -25.16
N LYS A 27 -11.18 -20.83 -25.68
CA LYS A 27 -10.12 -20.51 -26.66
C LYS A 27 -10.60 -19.85 -27.97
N ALA A 28 -11.86 -19.45 -28.05
CA ALA A 28 -12.47 -18.75 -29.16
C ALA A 28 -13.44 -17.69 -28.62
N LEU A 29 -13.02 -16.42 -28.52
CA LEU A 29 -13.88 -15.25 -28.78
C LEU A 29 -13.07 -13.94 -28.83
N ASP A 30 -13.64 -13.02 -29.59
CA ASP A 30 -13.02 -11.94 -30.37
C ASP A 30 -12.84 -10.62 -29.60
N GLN A 31 -11.84 -9.85 -29.98
CA GLN A 31 -11.31 -8.65 -29.31
C GLN A 31 -12.20 -7.40 -29.43
N ARG A 32 -13.44 -7.38 -28.91
CA ARG A 32 -14.25 -6.14 -28.92
C ARG A 32 -15.24 -6.00 -27.75
N SER A 33 -14.74 -5.67 -26.56
CA SER A 33 -15.54 -4.94 -25.54
C SER A 33 -14.65 -4.41 -24.40
N LEU A 34 -14.23 -3.15 -24.50
CA LEU A 34 -13.68 -2.35 -23.41
C LEU A 34 -14.82 -1.48 -22.86
N VAL A 35 -15.09 -1.47 -21.55
CA VAL A 35 -15.56 -0.30 -20.75
C VAL A 35 -15.62 -0.67 -19.25
N HIS A 36 -14.88 0.12 -18.43
CA HIS A 36 -15.07 0.49 -17.01
C HIS A 36 -15.59 -0.59 -16.02
N GLY A 37 -14.67 -1.13 -15.20
CA GLY A 37 -15.01 -1.92 -14.01
C GLY A 37 -15.21 -1.04 -12.77
N ARG A 38 -16.40 -1.13 -12.16
CA ARG A 38 -16.69 -0.64 -10.80
C ARG A 38 -16.20 -1.66 -9.78
N SER A 39 -15.59 -1.20 -8.69
CA SER A 39 -15.30 -2.01 -7.51
C SER A 39 -16.60 -2.47 -6.83
N VAL A 40 -16.67 -3.76 -6.48
CA VAL A 40 -17.72 -4.33 -5.63
C VAL A 40 -17.08 -4.65 -4.29
N LEU A 41 -17.45 -3.91 -3.24
CA LEU A 41 -17.08 -4.22 -1.86
C LEU A 41 -18.02 -5.31 -1.34
N ALA A 42 -17.46 -6.43 -0.90
CA ALA A 42 -18.20 -7.42 -0.11
C ALA A 42 -18.20 -6.94 1.35
N GLU A 43 -19.36 -6.51 1.86
CA GLU A 43 -19.56 -6.23 3.28
C GLU A 43 -19.82 -7.52 4.06
N GLY A 44 -19.18 -7.62 5.22
CA GLY A 44 -19.59 -8.53 6.29
C GLY A 44 -18.41 -9.24 6.94
N MET A 45 -18.09 -8.86 8.17
CA MET A 45 -17.83 -9.75 9.32
C MET A 45 -17.36 -8.91 10.53
N GLU A 46 -18.24 -8.76 11.52
CA GLU A 46 -17.87 -8.24 12.84
C GLU A 46 -17.09 -9.30 13.64
N GLY A 47 -16.03 -8.88 14.35
CA GLY A 47 -15.36 -9.72 15.32
C GLY A 47 -14.08 -9.08 15.89
N VAL A 48 -14.13 -8.68 17.16
CA VAL A 48 -12.99 -8.22 17.97
C VAL A 48 -12.31 -9.43 18.59
N PHE A 49 -10.99 -9.60 18.42
CA PHE A 49 -10.17 -10.44 19.32
C PHE A 49 -8.77 -9.86 19.52
N TRP A 50 -8.40 -9.67 20.78
CA TRP A 50 -7.05 -9.34 21.26
C TRP A 50 -6.28 -10.62 21.55
N VAL A 51 -5.09 -10.82 20.96
CA VAL A 51 -4.05 -11.68 21.55
C VAL A 51 -2.66 -11.13 21.21
N SER A 52 -1.92 -10.73 22.25
CA SER A 52 -0.51 -10.37 22.20
C SER A 52 0.38 -11.61 22.09
N TRP A 53 1.26 -11.68 21.09
CA TRP A 53 2.41 -12.59 21.08
C TRP A 53 3.68 -11.87 20.66
N ILE A 54 4.72 -12.03 21.48
CA ILE A 54 6.12 -11.75 21.14
C ILE A 54 6.55 -12.88 20.19
N ALA A 55 6.83 -12.56 18.93
CA ALA A 55 7.39 -13.52 17.97
C ALA A 55 8.88 -13.24 17.76
N VAL A 56 9.70 -14.19 18.21
CA VAL A 56 11.06 -14.38 17.70
C VAL A 56 10.94 -14.73 16.22
N VAL A 57 11.66 -14.00 15.36
CA VAL A 57 11.66 -14.20 13.91
C VAL A 57 12.30 -15.57 13.60
N GLY A 58 11.43 -16.56 13.41
CA GLY A 58 11.74 -17.87 12.84
C GLY A 58 10.60 -18.25 11.92
N PHE A 59 10.88 -18.42 10.63
CA PHE A 59 9.91 -18.86 9.63
C PHE A 59 9.35 -20.23 10.06
N SER A 60 8.07 -20.29 10.45
CA SER A 60 7.39 -21.56 10.70
C SER A 60 6.59 -21.94 9.46
N THR A 61 6.84 -23.14 8.93
CA THR A 61 6.09 -23.71 7.79
C THR A 61 4.61 -23.85 8.09
N GLN A 62 4.26 -24.03 9.36
CA GLN A 62 2.89 -24.20 9.84
C GLN A 62 2.04 -22.93 9.68
N ALA A 63 2.62 -21.73 9.84
CA ALA A 63 1.89 -20.47 9.64
C ALA A 63 1.56 -20.23 8.16
N ALA A 64 2.51 -20.53 7.26
CA ALA A 64 2.33 -20.43 5.81
C ALA A 64 1.23 -21.37 5.27
N GLU A 65 1.24 -22.62 5.74
CA GLU A 65 0.20 -23.61 5.41
C GLU A 65 -1.17 -23.17 5.93
N HIS A 66 -1.23 -22.65 7.16
CA HIS A 66 -2.48 -22.19 7.76
C HIS A 66 -3.08 -21.00 6.99
N ALA A 67 -2.28 -20.00 6.62
CA ALA A 67 -2.73 -18.85 5.84
C ALA A 67 -3.24 -19.25 4.45
N SER A 68 -2.56 -20.19 3.79
CA SER A 68 -2.99 -20.73 2.50
C SER A 68 -4.32 -21.48 2.60
N VAL A 69 -4.51 -22.27 3.67
CA VAL A 69 -5.77 -22.97 3.95
C VAL A 69 -6.91 -22.00 4.23
N GLU A 70 -6.67 -20.96 5.03
CA GLU A 70 -7.67 -19.93 5.33
C GLU A 70 -8.09 -19.17 4.06
N ALA A 71 -7.12 -18.79 3.22
CA ALA A 71 -7.39 -18.17 1.94
C ALA A 71 -8.23 -19.09 1.03
N GLN A 72 -7.88 -20.38 0.91
CA GLN A 72 -8.66 -21.34 0.13
C GLN A 72 -10.08 -21.58 0.69
N GLN A 73 -10.25 -21.52 2.01
CA GLN A 73 -11.57 -21.63 2.64
C GLN A 73 -12.42 -20.40 2.38
N GLY A 74 -11.83 -19.20 2.45
CA GLY A 74 -12.50 -17.94 2.17
C GLY A 74 -13.05 -17.87 0.74
N MET A 75 -12.34 -18.43 -0.24
CA MET A 75 -12.80 -18.48 -1.64
C MET A 75 -14.17 -19.17 -1.79
N LYS A 76 -14.49 -20.14 -0.91
CA LYS A 76 -15.79 -20.86 -0.96
C LYS A 76 -16.99 -19.97 -0.60
N GLN A 77 -16.74 -18.82 0.03
CA GLN A 77 -17.77 -17.85 0.42
C GLN A 77 -17.97 -16.76 -0.63
N VAL A 78 -17.14 -16.71 -1.68
CA VAL A 78 -17.25 -15.72 -2.76
C VAL A 78 -18.16 -16.25 -3.86
N GLU A 79 -19.19 -15.48 -4.19
CA GLU A 79 -19.97 -15.72 -5.39
C GLU A 79 -19.19 -15.25 -6.62
N VAL A 80 -18.80 -16.21 -7.47
CA VAL A 80 -18.06 -15.93 -8.70
C VAL A 80 -19.04 -15.76 -9.87
N PRO A 81 -19.01 -14.63 -10.60
CA PRO A 81 -19.88 -14.42 -11.75
C PRO A 81 -19.71 -15.50 -12.82
N VAL A 82 -20.78 -15.78 -13.57
CA VAL A 82 -20.73 -16.72 -14.70
C VAL A 82 -19.68 -16.27 -15.71
N GLY A 83 -18.85 -17.22 -16.16
CA GLY A 83 -17.75 -16.93 -17.08
C GLY A 83 -16.45 -16.53 -16.39
N TYR A 84 -16.40 -16.50 -15.06
CA TYR A 84 -15.17 -16.23 -14.31
C TYR A 84 -14.77 -17.43 -13.43
N GLU A 85 -13.51 -17.42 -13.03
CA GLU A 85 -12.95 -18.30 -12.00
C GLU A 85 -12.11 -17.49 -11.02
N LEU A 86 -12.18 -17.88 -9.75
CA LEU A 86 -11.38 -17.29 -8.67
C LEU A 86 -10.21 -18.23 -8.37
N GLN A 87 -8.99 -17.68 -8.32
CA GLN A 87 -7.76 -18.39 -8.02
C GLN A 87 -7.02 -17.71 -6.87
N LEU A 88 -6.45 -18.50 -5.95
CA LEU A 88 -5.47 -17.99 -5.00
C LEU A 88 -4.15 -17.79 -5.72
N ALA A 89 -3.61 -16.57 -5.70
CA ALA A 89 -2.39 -16.22 -6.42
C ALA A 89 -1.20 -15.99 -5.50
N ALA A 90 -1.43 -15.47 -4.30
CA ALA A 90 -0.42 -15.40 -3.24
C ALA A 90 -1.07 -15.43 -1.85
N ALA A 91 -0.33 -15.91 -0.85
CA ALA A 91 -0.72 -15.92 0.56
C ALA A 91 0.50 -15.71 1.44
N GLU A 92 0.32 -15.54 2.75
CA GLU A 92 1.43 -15.48 3.69
C GLU A 92 2.33 -16.73 3.57
N PRO A 93 3.65 -16.58 3.70
CA PRO A 93 4.39 -15.36 4.07
C PRO A 93 4.73 -14.45 2.88
N ASN A 94 4.28 -14.80 1.67
CA ASN A 94 4.72 -14.14 0.44
C ASN A 94 4.14 -12.75 0.25
N VAL A 95 2.91 -12.52 0.72
CA VAL A 95 2.24 -11.21 0.71
C VAL A 95 1.69 -10.96 2.10
N LEU A 96 1.93 -9.76 2.64
CA LEU A 96 1.53 -9.39 4.00
C LEU A 96 1.02 -7.94 4.03
N ASN A 97 -0.06 -7.70 4.78
CA ASN A 97 -0.55 -6.35 5.10
C ASN A 97 -0.57 -5.37 3.90
N MET A 98 -0.99 -5.85 2.74
CA MET A 98 -1.10 -5.06 1.51
C MET A 98 -2.11 -3.94 1.73
N ILE A 99 -1.82 -2.73 1.25
CA ILE A 99 -2.74 -1.56 1.30
C ILE A 99 -3.10 -1.08 -0.10
N ALA A 100 -2.14 -1.10 -1.02
CA ALA A 100 -2.36 -0.68 -2.41
C ALA A 100 -1.65 -1.64 -3.37
N LEU A 101 -2.18 -1.72 -4.60
CA LEU A 101 -1.63 -2.52 -5.68
C LEU A 101 -1.65 -1.76 -7.01
N SER A 102 -0.68 -2.05 -7.86
CA SER A 102 -0.65 -1.59 -9.26
C SER A 102 -0.16 -2.71 -10.15
N VAL A 103 -0.68 -2.78 -11.38
CA VAL A 103 -0.22 -3.73 -12.39
C VAL A 103 0.44 -2.95 -13.52
N ASP A 104 1.61 -3.40 -13.98
CA ASP A 104 2.29 -2.78 -15.11
C ASP A 104 1.87 -3.37 -16.47
N VAL A 105 2.50 -2.92 -17.55
CA VAL A 105 2.20 -3.35 -18.93
C VAL A 105 2.71 -4.75 -19.26
N ASP A 106 3.54 -5.35 -18.39
CA ASP A 106 4.05 -6.70 -18.55
C ASP A 106 3.24 -7.69 -17.68
N GLY A 107 2.24 -7.20 -16.93
CA GLY A 107 1.41 -8.01 -16.03
C GLY A 107 2.02 -8.23 -14.64
N ARG A 108 3.13 -7.55 -14.33
CA ARG A 108 3.75 -7.62 -13.00
C ARG A 108 2.91 -6.84 -12.01
N ILE A 109 2.75 -7.38 -10.82
CA ILE A 109 1.99 -6.76 -9.73
C ILE A 109 2.96 -6.12 -8.75
N TYR A 110 2.70 -4.87 -8.39
CA TYR A 110 3.44 -4.11 -7.39
C TYR A 110 2.54 -3.85 -6.20
N LEU A 111 3.01 -4.21 -5.00
CA LEU A 111 2.26 -4.12 -3.76
C LEU A 111 2.93 -3.16 -2.79
N ALA A 112 2.13 -2.29 -2.18
CA ALA A 112 2.50 -1.50 -1.02
C ALA A 112 2.06 -2.24 0.25
N GLU A 113 3.01 -2.58 1.13
CA GLU A 113 2.76 -3.31 2.37
C GLU A 113 3.06 -2.44 3.60
N THR A 114 2.23 -2.55 4.65
CA THR A 114 2.40 -1.83 5.92
C THR A 114 2.53 -2.74 7.13
N ASP A 115 3.66 -2.67 7.84
CA ASP A 115 3.82 -3.40 9.12
C ASP A 115 3.70 -2.49 10.33
N ARG A 116 3.59 -1.18 10.11
CA ARG A 116 3.70 -0.18 11.17
C ARG A 116 2.33 0.30 11.65
N TYR A 117 1.26 -0.10 10.97
CA TYR A 117 -0.11 0.18 11.37
C TYR A 117 -0.38 -0.33 12.79
N GLN A 118 -0.98 0.53 13.64
CA GLN A 118 -1.27 0.29 15.07
C GLN A 118 -0.07 0.10 16.01
N ASP A 119 1.17 -0.09 15.53
CA ASP A 119 2.37 -0.07 16.39
C ASP A 119 3.04 1.30 16.42
N ALA A 120 3.48 1.80 15.27
CA ALA A 120 4.22 3.06 15.10
C ALA A 120 3.46 4.11 14.28
N VAL A 121 2.29 3.76 13.73
CA VAL A 121 1.34 4.68 13.11
C VAL A 121 0.14 4.85 14.04
N PHE A 122 -0.18 6.11 14.35
CA PHE A 122 -1.23 6.49 15.28
C PHE A 122 -2.31 7.33 14.59
N ASP A 123 -3.47 7.40 15.23
CA ASP A 123 -4.55 8.34 14.91
C ASP A 123 -5.10 9.03 16.15
N VAL A 124 -5.63 10.23 15.95
CA VAL A 124 -6.14 11.09 17.02
C VAL A 124 -7.63 10.91 17.29
N VAL A 125 -8.29 9.91 16.71
CA VAL A 125 -9.74 9.70 16.91
C VAL A 125 -10.00 8.43 17.72
N THR A 126 -9.37 7.33 17.35
CA THR A 126 -9.57 5.99 17.91
C THR A 126 -8.45 5.57 18.84
N LEU A 127 -7.20 5.98 18.57
CA LEU A 127 -6.05 5.58 19.37
C LEU A 127 -5.66 6.63 20.41
N ARG A 128 -5.51 7.89 20.02
CA ARG A 128 -4.98 8.99 20.87
C ARG A 128 -5.81 10.27 20.80
N PRO A 129 -7.09 10.27 21.21
CA PRO A 129 -7.92 11.47 21.25
C PRO A 129 -7.37 12.58 22.15
N ASP A 130 -6.55 12.23 23.14
CA ASP A 130 -5.83 13.18 24.00
C ASP A 130 -4.80 14.04 23.24
N TRP A 131 -4.35 13.61 22.06
CA TRP A 131 -3.35 14.31 21.26
C TRP A 131 -3.93 15.40 20.36
N LEU A 132 -5.23 15.37 20.08
CA LEU A 132 -5.86 16.28 19.11
C LEU A 132 -5.51 17.76 19.33
N PRO A 133 -5.52 18.33 20.56
CA PRO A 133 -5.15 19.73 20.75
C PRO A 133 -3.70 20.06 20.36
N ALA A 134 -2.76 19.13 20.58
CA ALA A 134 -1.37 19.30 20.16
C ALA A 134 -1.24 19.11 18.65
N ASP A 135 -1.94 18.12 18.09
CA ASP A 135 -1.94 17.81 16.67
C ASP A 135 -2.37 19.00 15.81
N LEU A 136 -3.45 19.69 16.21
CA LEU A 136 -3.95 20.91 15.55
C LEU A 136 -2.98 22.10 15.60
N SER A 137 -1.90 22.03 16.40
CA SER A 137 -0.89 23.07 16.46
C SER A 137 0.25 22.88 15.45
N PHE A 138 0.39 21.68 14.87
CA PHE A 138 1.49 21.36 13.96
C PHE A 138 1.37 22.13 12.64
N ARG A 139 2.50 22.56 12.10
CA ARG A 139 2.59 23.30 10.84
C ARG A 139 3.48 22.62 9.82
N GLN A 140 4.38 21.75 10.28
CA GLN A 140 5.29 20.97 9.46
C GLN A 140 5.40 19.55 10.01
N VAL A 141 5.82 18.62 9.15
CA VAL A 141 6.10 17.22 9.53
C VAL A 141 7.08 17.12 10.71
N ARG A 142 8.01 18.08 10.83
CA ARG A 142 8.93 18.16 11.97
C ARG A 142 8.22 18.33 13.32
N ASP A 143 7.13 19.09 13.37
CA ASP A 143 6.44 19.39 14.63
C ASP A 143 5.79 18.11 15.16
N ARG A 144 5.14 17.35 14.27
CA ARG A 144 4.65 15.99 14.54
C ARG A 144 5.77 15.04 14.95
N THR A 145 6.91 15.09 14.25
CA THR A 145 8.07 14.23 14.54
C THR A 145 8.61 14.48 15.95
N ASP A 146 8.77 15.75 16.33
CA ASP A 146 9.27 16.15 17.64
C ASP A 146 8.27 15.81 18.74
N PHE A 147 6.97 16.00 18.47
CA PHE A 147 5.91 15.56 19.37
C PHE A 147 5.96 14.04 19.62
N LEU A 148 6.04 13.21 18.57
CA LEU A 148 6.15 11.76 18.72
C LEU A 148 7.40 11.36 19.51
N LYS A 149 8.55 11.98 19.22
CA LYS A 149 9.77 11.76 20.01
C LYS A 149 9.58 12.09 21.49
N GLN A 150 8.83 13.15 21.81
CA GLN A 150 8.54 13.52 23.18
C GLN A 150 7.61 12.50 23.87
N GLN A 151 6.57 12.05 23.18
CA GLN A 151 5.61 11.06 23.71
C GLN A 151 6.27 9.69 23.97
N PHE A 152 7.25 9.31 23.15
CA PHE A 152 7.96 8.04 23.25
C PHE A 152 9.42 8.21 23.68
N ARG A 153 9.74 9.26 24.43
CA ARG A 153 11.12 9.56 24.87
C ARG A 153 11.81 8.39 25.58
N ASP A 154 11.04 7.56 26.27
CA ASP A 154 11.50 6.41 27.05
C ASP A 154 11.55 5.11 26.23
N ASP A 155 10.99 5.09 25.00
CA ASP A 155 11.01 3.96 24.06
C ASP A 155 10.97 4.45 22.60
N LEU A 156 11.97 5.24 22.19
CA LEU A 156 12.07 5.72 20.80
C LEU A 156 12.20 4.57 19.80
N GLY A 157 12.73 3.42 20.24
CA GLY A 157 12.88 2.22 19.43
C GLY A 157 11.55 1.71 18.88
N ARG A 158 10.43 1.92 19.60
CA ARG A 158 9.09 1.58 19.14
C ARG A 158 8.71 2.28 17.83
N LEU A 159 9.06 3.55 17.67
CA LEU A 159 8.70 4.33 16.48
C LEU A 159 9.41 3.84 15.20
N GLY A 160 10.51 3.09 15.34
CA GLY A 160 11.26 2.48 14.25
C GLY A 160 11.01 0.97 14.06
N ARG A 161 10.05 0.37 14.79
CA ARG A 161 9.66 -1.03 14.58
C ARG A 161 8.87 -1.18 13.28
N GLY A 162 9.01 -2.35 12.65
CA GLY A 162 8.44 -2.64 11.34
C GLY A 162 9.08 -1.83 10.22
N SER A 163 8.57 -2.00 9.00
CA SER A 163 8.94 -1.21 7.83
C SER A 163 7.77 -1.20 6.85
N GLU A 164 7.59 -0.08 6.15
CA GLU A 164 6.81 -0.12 4.91
C GLU A 164 7.65 -0.76 3.80
N ARG A 165 7.00 -1.41 2.84
CA ARG A 165 7.69 -2.20 1.79
C ARG A 165 6.98 -2.05 0.45
N LEU A 166 7.77 -2.01 -0.62
CA LEU A 166 7.34 -2.19 -2.00
C LEU A 166 7.75 -3.60 -2.43
N ARG A 167 6.76 -4.41 -2.81
CA ARG A 167 6.95 -5.77 -3.33
C ARG A 167 6.57 -5.84 -4.80
N ARG A 168 7.23 -6.72 -5.55
CA ARG A 168 6.86 -7.11 -6.91
C ARG A 168 6.56 -8.60 -6.97
N LEU A 169 5.45 -8.93 -7.62
CA LEU A 169 5.08 -10.28 -8.01
C LEU A 169 5.11 -10.39 -9.55
N GLU A 170 5.66 -11.49 -10.07
CA GLU A 170 5.68 -11.78 -11.52
C GLU A 170 5.38 -13.27 -11.74
N ASP A 171 4.39 -13.53 -12.59
CA ASP A 171 3.97 -14.84 -13.09
C ASP A 171 4.68 -15.04 -14.43
N ARG A 172 5.74 -15.85 -14.42
CA ARG A 172 6.64 -16.00 -15.56
C ARG A 172 6.18 -17.05 -16.56
N ASP A 173 5.40 -18.03 -16.11
CA ASP A 173 4.92 -19.11 -16.96
C ASP A 173 3.44 -18.98 -17.38
N GLY A 174 2.74 -18.00 -16.82
CA GLY A 174 1.37 -17.63 -17.14
C GLY A 174 0.32 -18.52 -16.48
N ASP A 175 0.68 -19.35 -15.50
CA ASP A 175 -0.24 -20.29 -14.86
C ASP A 175 -1.11 -19.64 -13.75
N GLY A 176 -0.83 -18.38 -13.39
CA GLY A 176 -1.53 -17.62 -12.36
C GLY A 176 -1.01 -17.76 -10.95
N TRP A 177 0.09 -18.47 -10.77
CA TRP A 177 0.94 -18.37 -9.60
C TRP A 177 2.06 -17.37 -9.88
N PHE A 178 2.53 -16.72 -8.81
CA PHE A 178 3.64 -15.78 -8.91
C PHE A 178 4.91 -16.46 -8.42
N GLU A 179 5.78 -16.87 -9.35
CA GLU A 179 7.07 -17.48 -9.01
C GLU A 179 8.05 -16.45 -8.45
N VAL A 180 7.94 -15.22 -8.92
CA VAL A 180 8.75 -14.09 -8.45
C VAL A 180 8.01 -13.40 -7.33
N ASN A 181 8.73 -13.17 -6.24
CA ASN A 181 8.25 -12.43 -5.09
C ASN A 181 9.39 -11.63 -4.46
N ASP A 182 9.64 -10.44 -5.00
CA ASP A 182 10.78 -9.63 -4.63
C ASP A 182 10.36 -8.44 -3.76
N ILE A 183 11.12 -8.17 -2.70
CA ILE A 183 11.04 -6.89 -2.00
C ILE A 183 11.94 -5.92 -2.76
N LEU A 184 11.32 -5.01 -3.51
CA LEU A 184 12.03 -4.00 -4.31
C LEU A 184 12.55 -2.87 -3.45
N ALA A 185 11.80 -2.46 -2.43
CA ALA A 185 12.25 -1.43 -1.49
C ALA A 185 11.67 -1.71 -0.10
N GLN A 186 12.47 -1.47 0.92
CA GLN A 186 12.09 -1.62 2.32
C GLN A 186 12.86 -0.59 3.14
N GLU A 187 12.80 -0.73 4.46
CA GLU A 187 13.49 0.13 5.42
C GLU A 187 12.89 1.54 5.58
N PHE A 188 11.65 1.73 5.10
CA PHE A 188 10.85 2.92 5.36
C PHE A 188 10.27 2.85 6.78
N ARG A 189 11.04 3.33 7.74
CA ARG A 189 10.71 3.26 9.18
C ARG A 189 11.17 4.48 9.98
N SER A 190 11.31 5.61 9.30
CA SER A 190 11.60 6.86 10.00
C SER A 190 10.39 7.25 10.88
N ILE A 191 10.61 8.07 11.91
CA ILE A 191 9.53 8.49 12.83
C ILE A 191 8.32 9.10 12.10
N PRO A 192 8.46 10.04 11.14
CA PRO A 192 7.31 10.57 10.42
C PRO A 192 6.70 9.60 9.40
N THR A 193 7.29 8.41 9.22
CA THR A 193 6.79 7.48 8.22
C THR A 193 5.39 7.01 8.57
N GLY A 194 4.46 7.13 7.63
CA GLY A 194 3.10 6.60 7.71
C GLY A 194 2.96 5.30 6.92
N PRO A 195 1.74 4.75 6.80
CA PRO A 195 1.48 3.59 5.97
C PRO A 195 1.85 3.85 4.50
N ALA A 196 2.38 2.83 3.83
CA ALA A 196 2.51 2.84 2.37
C ALA A 196 1.14 2.67 1.72
N ALA A 197 0.48 3.79 1.45
CA ALA A 197 -0.93 3.83 1.07
C ALA A 197 -1.16 4.02 -0.44
N GLY A 198 -0.12 4.01 -1.26
CA GLY A 198 -0.27 4.09 -2.71
C GLY A 198 0.93 3.57 -3.48
N VAL A 199 0.65 2.96 -4.62
CA VAL A 199 1.66 2.48 -5.58
C VAL A 199 1.11 2.63 -6.98
N LEU A 200 1.95 3.05 -7.92
CA LEU A 200 1.64 3.13 -9.34
C LEU A 200 2.86 2.70 -10.13
N ALA A 201 2.73 1.64 -10.93
CA ALA A 201 3.77 1.16 -11.83
C ALA A 201 3.47 1.59 -13.26
N HIS A 202 4.44 2.21 -13.93
CA HIS A 202 4.30 2.60 -15.33
C HIS A 202 5.65 2.73 -16.02
N ARG A 203 5.78 2.11 -17.21
CA ARG A 203 6.97 2.20 -18.08
C ARG A 203 8.29 1.93 -17.35
N GLY A 204 8.33 0.88 -16.52
CA GLY A 204 9.54 0.49 -15.79
C GLY A 204 9.89 1.37 -14.60
N GLN A 205 9.01 2.30 -14.20
CA GLN A 205 9.14 3.10 -12.99
C GLN A 205 7.97 2.83 -12.05
N VAL A 206 8.20 3.04 -10.76
CA VAL A 206 7.19 2.89 -9.71
C VAL A 206 7.15 4.15 -8.87
N TRP A 207 5.98 4.77 -8.80
CA TRP A 207 5.70 5.81 -7.82
C TRP A 207 5.12 5.17 -6.56
N PHE A 208 5.72 5.47 -5.42
CA PHE A 208 5.40 4.85 -4.14
C PHE A 208 5.07 5.93 -3.11
N GLN A 209 3.84 5.91 -2.62
CA GLN A 209 3.34 6.87 -1.65
C GLN A 209 3.50 6.31 -0.24
N CYS A 210 4.48 6.84 0.47
CA CYS A 210 4.81 6.44 1.82
C CYS A 210 5.21 7.70 2.57
N LEU A 211 4.29 8.20 3.42
CA LEU A 211 4.49 9.45 4.14
C LEU A 211 5.88 9.49 4.80
N PRO A 212 6.49 10.68 4.93
CA PRO A 212 6.02 11.99 4.47
C PRO A 212 6.29 12.27 2.97
N THR A 213 6.63 11.25 2.19
CA THR A 213 7.30 11.41 0.90
C THR A 213 6.54 10.71 -0.24
N LEU A 214 6.56 11.30 -1.43
CA LEU A 214 6.29 10.62 -2.69
C LEU A 214 7.62 10.16 -3.27
N TRP A 215 7.81 8.85 -3.39
CA TRP A 215 9.02 8.25 -3.93
C TRP A 215 8.85 7.86 -5.39
N ARG A 216 9.93 7.95 -6.17
CA ARG A 216 10.09 7.27 -7.46
C ARG A 216 11.16 6.21 -7.33
N ILE A 217 10.84 5.02 -7.81
CA ILE A 217 11.68 3.84 -7.70
C ILE A 217 11.83 3.23 -9.09
N GLU A 218 13.06 2.97 -9.51
CA GLU A 218 13.35 2.24 -10.74
C GLU A 218 13.66 0.79 -10.39
N PRO A 219 12.75 -0.17 -10.62
CA PRO A 219 12.97 -1.56 -10.25
C PRO A 219 14.13 -2.18 -11.03
N SER A 220 15.08 -2.75 -10.29
CA SER A 220 16.19 -3.54 -10.81
C SER A 220 15.93 -5.03 -10.61
N GLU A 221 16.37 -5.86 -11.57
CA GLU A 221 16.31 -7.33 -11.45
C GLU A 221 17.24 -7.88 -10.37
N SER A 222 18.30 -7.15 -9.98
CA SER A 222 19.23 -7.56 -8.92
C SER A 222 18.81 -7.09 -7.52
N GLY A 223 17.59 -6.55 -7.39
CA GLY A 223 17.16 -5.75 -6.23
C GLY A 223 17.63 -4.30 -6.33
N ASN A 224 16.88 -3.39 -5.72
CA ASN A 224 17.23 -1.97 -5.75
C ASN A 224 18.27 -1.64 -4.69
N HIS A 225 19.30 -0.91 -5.10
CA HIS A 225 20.21 -0.24 -4.20
C HIS A 225 19.59 1.08 -3.72
N ALA A 226 20.15 1.68 -2.66
CA ALA A 226 19.68 2.97 -2.15
C ALA A 226 19.70 4.10 -3.20
N ASN A 227 20.47 3.96 -4.28
CA ASN A 227 20.53 4.92 -5.38
C ASN A 227 19.35 4.83 -6.35
N ASP A 228 18.51 3.79 -6.29
CA ASP A 228 17.37 3.57 -7.19
C ASP A 228 16.04 4.06 -6.59
N ILE A 229 16.12 4.79 -5.48
CA ILE A 229 14.98 5.31 -4.70
C ILE A 229 15.16 6.83 -4.56
N GLU A 230 14.30 7.59 -5.23
CA GLU A 230 14.34 9.05 -5.26
C GLU A 230 13.13 9.64 -4.52
N ALA A 231 13.37 10.61 -3.64
CA ALA A 231 12.31 11.42 -3.03
C ALA A 231 11.92 12.55 -3.99
N LEU A 232 10.74 12.45 -4.63
CA LEU A 232 10.25 13.49 -5.54
C LEU A 232 9.69 14.70 -4.77
N LEU A 233 8.86 14.43 -3.78
CA LEU A 233 8.20 15.44 -2.95
C LEU A 233 8.17 14.97 -1.51
N ASP A 234 8.49 15.87 -0.58
CA ASP A 234 8.50 15.59 0.86
C ASP A 234 7.77 16.70 1.63
N GLY A 235 7.14 16.32 2.75
CA GLY A 235 6.41 17.24 3.61
C GLY A 235 4.91 16.94 3.72
N PHE A 236 4.47 15.75 3.32
CA PHE A 236 3.10 15.30 3.51
C PHE A 236 2.86 14.76 4.92
N GLY A 237 1.62 14.86 5.39
CA GLY A 237 1.22 14.40 6.71
C GLY A 237 1.80 15.28 7.81
N VAL A 238 1.39 16.55 7.83
CA VAL A 238 1.73 17.46 8.93
C VAL A 238 1.11 16.98 10.24
N HIS A 239 -0.12 16.46 10.19
CA HIS A 239 -0.84 15.97 11.35
C HIS A 239 -0.73 14.46 11.52
N VAL A 240 -0.93 14.01 12.76
CA VAL A 240 -1.27 12.63 13.10
C VAL A 240 -2.64 12.30 12.50
N GLY A 241 -3.65 13.15 12.65
CA GLY A 241 -4.93 12.99 11.91
C GLY A 241 -5.59 11.60 12.06
N VAL A 242 -6.41 11.24 11.07
CA VAL A 242 -7.18 9.99 11.06
C VAL A 242 -6.47 8.87 10.29
N SER A 243 -6.53 7.64 10.81
CA SER A 243 -6.06 6.44 10.11
C SER A 243 -6.72 6.29 8.73
N GLY A 244 -5.92 6.04 7.69
CA GLY A 244 -6.41 5.88 6.32
C GLY A 244 -6.49 7.18 5.51
N HIS A 245 -6.23 8.34 6.12
CA HIS A 245 -6.23 9.65 5.45
C HIS A 245 -4.81 10.08 4.99
N ASP A 246 -3.94 9.09 4.78
CA ASP A 246 -2.55 9.27 4.36
C ASP A 246 -2.39 9.75 2.90
N LEU A 247 -1.15 9.86 2.43
CA LEU A 247 -0.86 10.13 1.03
C LEU A 247 -1.18 8.88 0.20
N HIS A 248 -2.22 8.94 -0.63
CA HIS A 248 -2.72 7.76 -1.36
C HIS A 248 -3.37 8.12 -2.70
N GLY A 249 -3.87 7.11 -3.41
CA GLY A 249 -4.71 7.26 -4.60
C GLY A 249 -3.98 7.77 -5.85
N ILE A 250 -2.68 7.51 -5.97
CA ILE A 250 -1.91 7.92 -7.13
C ILE A 250 -2.39 7.28 -8.44
N THR A 251 -2.56 8.10 -9.47
CA THR A 251 -3.00 7.65 -10.80
C THR A 251 -2.54 8.59 -11.91
N TRP A 252 -2.57 8.11 -13.15
CA TRP A 252 -2.32 8.94 -14.34
C TRP A 252 -3.57 9.73 -14.72
N GLY A 253 -3.41 11.03 -14.90
CA GLY A 253 -4.36 11.88 -15.60
C GLY A 253 -4.21 11.74 -17.12
N PRO A 254 -5.28 12.02 -17.88
CA PRO A 254 -5.27 11.93 -19.35
C PRO A 254 -4.27 12.88 -20.02
N GLU A 255 -3.79 13.90 -19.33
CA GLU A 255 -2.77 14.83 -19.83
C GLU A 255 -1.33 14.37 -19.59
N GLY A 256 -1.12 13.18 -19.02
CA GLY A 256 0.22 12.67 -18.70
C GLY A 256 0.81 13.24 -17.40
N ARG A 257 -0.03 13.69 -16.47
CA ARG A 257 0.35 14.11 -15.12
C ARG A 257 -0.07 13.08 -14.08
N LEU A 258 0.62 13.07 -12.95
CA LEU A 258 0.21 12.27 -11.80
C LEU A 258 -0.84 13.04 -11.00
N TYR A 259 -1.87 12.34 -10.54
CA TYR A 259 -2.89 12.82 -9.61
C TYR A 259 -2.89 11.98 -8.37
N PHE A 260 -3.06 12.59 -7.20
CA PHE A 260 -3.13 11.89 -5.92
C PHE A 260 -3.78 12.76 -4.85
N THR A 261 -4.00 12.17 -3.68
CA THR A 261 -4.68 12.84 -2.56
C THR A 261 -3.94 12.68 -1.25
N ILE A 262 -4.20 13.63 -0.34
CA ILE A 262 -3.97 13.46 1.08
C ILE A 262 -5.22 13.93 1.82
N GLY A 263 -5.61 13.22 2.88
CA GLY A 263 -6.75 13.61 3.70
C GLY A 263 -6.40 14.74 4.68
N ASP A 264 -7.08 14.77 5.83
CA ASP A 264 -6.93 15.82 6.86
C ASP A 264 -5.53 15.95 7.44
N ARG A 265 -4.62 15.00 7.18
CA ARG A 265 -3.22 15.07 7.62
C ARG A 265 -2.45 16.23 6.99
N GLY A 266 -2.92 16.75 5.85
CA GLY A 266 -2.41 17.95 5.18
C GLY A 266 -0.95 17.90 4.75
N MET A 267 -0.43 19.03 4.27
CA MET A 267 0.92 19.10 3.70
C MET A 267 1.63 20.43 3.95
N HIS A 268 2.96 20.34 4.00
CA HIS A 268 3.87 21.48 3.93
C HIS A 268 5.07 21.10 3.06
N VAL A 269 4.89 21.20 1.74
CA VAL A 269 5.88 20.77 0.73
C VAL A 269 6.64 21.97 0.19
N THR A 270 7.96 21.84 0.03
CA THR A 270 8.79 22.84 -0.66
C THR A 270 9.26 22.28 -1.99
N GLN A 271 8.96 22.97 -3.09
CA GLN A 271 9.35 22.56 -4.44
C GLN A 271 9.91 23.78 -5.19
N GLN A 272 11.13 23.66 -5.72
CA GLN A 272 11.78 24.71 -6.52
C GLN A 272 11.76 26.11 -5.85
N GLY A 273 11.88 26.16 -4.52
CA GLY A 273 11.85 27.40 -3.74
C GLY A 273 10.45 27.93 -3.40
N PHE A 274 9.39 27.30 -3.91
CA PHE A 274 8.01 27.60 -3.53
C PHE A 274 7.56 26.71 -2.38
N VAL A 275 6.83 27.30 -1.42
CA VAL A 275 6.26 26.58 -0.29
C VAL A 275 4.75 26.43 -0.50
N HIS A 276 4.29 25.19 -0.52
CA HIS A 276 2.88 24.81 -0.55
C HIS A 276 2.47 24.36 0.86
N ALA A 277 1.98 25.31 1.66
CA ALA A 277 1.57 25.08 3.05
C ALA A 277 0.05 25.00 3.17
N TYR A 278 -0.45 23.77 3.32
CA TYR A 278 -1.85 23.43 3.52
C TYR A 278 -1.97 22.40 4.66
N PRO A 279 -1.56 22.76 5.90
CA PRO A 279 -1.53 21.81 7.01
C PRO A 279 -2.95 21.39 7.42
N ASP A 280 -3.90 22.32 7.50
CA ASP A 280 -5.22 22.06 8.11
C ASP A 280 -6.28 21.61 7.09
N THR A 281 -5.88 21.02 5.96
CA THR A 281 -6.83 20.62 4.90
C THR A 281 -6.36 19.43 4.07
N GLY A 282 -7.32 18.63 3.61
CA GLY A 282 -7.08 17.63 2.59
C GLY A 282 -6.85 18.27 1.22
N CYS A 283 -6.05 17.60 0.39
CA CYS A 283 -5.65 18.11 -0.91
C CYS A 283 -5.90 17.07 -2.00
N VAL A 284 -6.37 17.54 -3.15
CA VAL A 284 -6.24 16.83 -4.43
C VAL A 284 -5.12 17.51 -5.19
N LEU A 285 -4.11 16.72 -5.56
CA LEU A 285 -2.83 17.21 -6.05
C LEU A 285 -2.57 16.68 -7.45
N ARG A 286 -1.79 17.44 -8.23
CA ARG A 286 -1.21 16.96 -9.48
C ARG A 286 0.22 17.47 -9.65
N CYS A 287 1.08 16.66 -10.24
CA CYS A 287 2.45 17.04 -10.59
C CYS A 287 2.89 16.40 -11.91
N GLU A 288 3.99 16.90 -12.45
CA GLU A 288 4.72 16.14 -13.48
C GLU A 288 5.36 14.89 -12.83
N PRO A 289 5.67 13.83 -13.60
CA PRO A 289 6.18 12.58 -13.04
C PRO A 289 7.63 12.63 -12.55
N ASP A 290 8.37 13.71 -12.85
CA ASP A 290 9.78 13.95 -12.56
C ASP A 290 10.05 15.10 -11.58
#